data_AF-A0A378IDG9-F1
#
_entry.id   AF-A0A378IDG9-F1
#
_cell.length_a   1.000
_cell.length_b   1.000
_cell.length_c   1.000
_cell.angle_alpha   90.00
_cell.angle_beta   90.00
_cell.angle_gamma   90.00
#
_symmetry.space_group_name_H-M   'P 1'
#
loop_
_entity.id
_entity.type
_entity.pdbx_description
1 polymer ?
#
loop_
_entity_poly.entity_id
_entity_poly.type
_entity_poly.pdbx_seq_one_letter_code
_entity_poly.pdbx_strand_id
1 'polypeptide(L)'
;MYNPLVHSQMEEKKETTDNKVTPFWLQYGDLYLNPVFFKRGLLVVSPKPEAKDASPETESFLINNREFFFHTGEKGDKPLPSPNTRAVNKTQALLNRLMNGRSQTLIPLPEKPTVLFNKQRRDEIFLPLLVNNPQGALGTYVYPWLSKSPAPFQQFNGFSQFVTAGCMFGASLRAIPDKGEEIELINHHIRLQPGATIVAVLHENSVTGYTDTTSNPFEQMLFNEFEKNCLLVKSLAKPNADILIHYHLPVYDYLLFGLKLFFHQQMTDTALNEFIQLIWERKTYYENNLGGIASKQGVKVIFQSPFDNLLQALSPSDPALSLFNQLNVDSFLSAQNPYEREAAFVKSCLTRLIHNEINPEQKTVWRDALDAQEVWPENLEELFKLANAVFIASCSRGHRPYETCSLLPLSEKQIQLHYETLHAQFTKHFKTDGHPYSAVVNLTTMEPVITYSPTTKGLLFYFACCLQTLSGLIAEKKIIQQAARNLSFFAQESSTRKEKTTADVPGAVDLQTLLSEAKSIVKH
;
A
#
# COMPACT_ATOMS: atom_id res chain seq x y z
N MET A 1 -2.04 24.13 85.92
CA MET A 1 -2.76 23.05 85.20
C MET A 1 -2.29 23.06 83.76
N TYR A 2 -1.94 21.87 83.27
CA TYR A 2 -1.18 21.58 82.06
C TYR A 2 -2.03 21.69 80.76
N ASN A 3 -1.32 22.05 79.67
CA ASN A 3 -1.62 22.08 78.22
C ASN A 3 -2.36 20.81 77.66
N PRO A 4 -2.81 20.73 76.37
CA PRO A 4 -2.55 21.62 75.24
C PRO A 4 -3.65 21.86 74.17
N LEU A 5 -3.32 22.84 73.31
CA LEU A 5 -3.69 23.04 71.90
C LEU A 5 -4.00 21.76 71.10
N VAL A 6 -5.08 21.81 70.31
CA VAL A 6 -5.35 20.87 69.21
C VAL A 6 -5.27 21.63 67.89
N HIS A 7 -4.21 21.34 67.13
CA HIS A 7 -4.14 21.59 65.70
C HIS A 7 -5.13 20.66 64.97
N SER A 8 -6.13 21.23 64.31
CA SER A 8 -6.88 20.53 63.27
C SER A 8 -6.13 20.72 61.96
N GLN A 9 -5.49 19.65 61.48
CA GLN A 9 -4.97 19.57 60.12
C GLN A 9 -6.17 19.35 59.18
N MET A 10 -6.40 20.30 58.27
CA MET A 10 -7.13 20.05 57.03
C MET A 10 -6.24 19.17 56.15
N GLU A 11 -6.55 17.88 56.08
CA GLU A 11 -6.11 17.05 54.96
C GLU A 11 -6.89 17.49 53.71
N GLU A 12 -6.27 18.32 52.88
CA GLU A 12 -6.63 18.42 51.47
C GLU A 12 -6.43 17.04 50.83
N LYS A 13 -7.53 16.30 50.66
CA LYS A 13 -7.59 15.25 49.65
C LYS A 13 -7.38 15.91 48.29
N LYS A 14 -6.14 15.87 47.81
CA LYS A 14 -5.84 16.01 46.38
C LYS A 14 -6.62 14.92 45.65
N GLU A 15 -7.75 15.29 45.07
CA GLU A 15 -8.33 14.55 43.95
C GLU A 15 -7.30 14.55 42.83
N THR A 16 -6.55 13.45 42.72
CA THR A 16 -5.93 13.06 41.47
C THR A 16 -7.07 12.71 40.51
N THR A 17 -7.52 13.70 39.74
CA THR A 17 -8.33 13.46 38.55
C THR A 17 -7.46 12.67 37.57
N ASP A 18 -7.54 11.35 37.67
CA ASP A 18 -7.21 10.45 36.58
C ASP A 18 -8.11 10.83 35.41
N ASN A 19 -7.61 11.71 34.52
CA ASN A 19 -8.18 11.98 33.22
C ASN A 19 -8.07 10.70 32.38
N LYS A 20 -8.90 9.69 32.69
CA LYS A 20 -9.18 8.60 31.76
C LYS A 20 -9.98 9.23 30.62
N VAL A 21 -9.26 9.70 29.60
CA VAL A 21 -9.82 10.11 28.32
C VAL A 21 -10.63 8.94 27.80
N THR A 22 -11.94 8.98 27.96
CA THR A 22 -12.85 8.00 27.36
C THR A 22 -12.61 8.03 25.85
N PRO A 23 -12.35 6.90 25.20
CA PRO A 23 -12.13 6.89 23.77
C PRO A 23 -13.40 7.38 23.06
N PHE A 24 -13.28 8.51 22.37
CA PHE A 24 -14.34 9.12 21.57
C PHE A 24 -13.91 9.16 20.10
N TRP A 25 -14.88 9.13 19.20
CA TRP A 25 -14.65 9.44 17.79
C TRP A 25 -14.89 10.94 17.56
N LEU A 26 -14.16 11.53 16.63
CA LEU A 26 -14.35 12.91 16.20
C LEU A 26 -15.17 12.94 14.91
N GLN A 27 -16.33 13.58 14.93
CA GLN A 27 -17.13 13.78 13.75
C GLN A 27 -16.67 15.05 13.01
N TYR A 28 -16.30 14.90 11.74
CA TYR A 28 -15.97 15.98 10.81
C TYR A 28 -16.75 15.79 9.51
N GLY A 29 -17.71 16.69 9.25
CA GLY A 29 -18.64 16.50 8.14
C GLY A 29 -19.42 15.18 8.28
N ASP A 30 -19.34 14.35 7.25
CA ASP A 30 -19.94 13.02 7.15
C ASP A 30 -18.99 11.88 7.59
N LEU A 31 -17.81 12.21 8.11
CA LEU A 31 -16.81 11.25 8.57
C LEU A 31 -16.62 11.28 10.09
N TYR A 32 -16.34 10.11 10.65
CA TYR A 32 -15.88 9.90 12.02
C TYR A 32 -14.42 9.48 11.98
N LEU A 33 -13.57 10.18 12.73
CA LEU A 33 -12.12 9.98 12.81
C LEU A 33 -11.74 9.48 14.20
N ASN A 34 -10.78 8.55 14.27
CA ASN A 34 -10.31 8.01 15.54
C ASN A 34 -9.03 8.73 16.02
N PRO A 35 -9.09 9.53 17.09
CA PRO A 35 -7.94 10.31 17.57
C PRO A 35 -6.82 9.43 18.19
N VAL A 36 -7.15 8.23 18.69
CA VAL A 36 -6.16 7.32 19.31
C VAL A 36 -5.19 6.80 18.25
N PHE A 37 -5.71 6.36 17.10
CA PHE A 37 -4.89 5.89 15.99
C PHE A 37 -4.12 7.04 15.32
N PHE A 38 -4.71 8.24 15.24
CA PHE A 38 -4.05 9.41 14.68
C PHE A 38 -2.78 9.81 15.45
N LYS A 39 -2.79 9.70 16.79
CA LYS A 39 -1.60 9.91 17.63
C LYS A 39 -0.49 8.89 17.37
N ARG A 40 -0.85 7.74 16.81
CA ARG A 40 0.07 6.66 16.41
C ARG A 40 0.41 6.70 14.92
N GLY A 41 0.00 7.76 14.24
CA GLY A 41 0.27 8.00 12.83
C GLY A 41 -0.52 7.18 11.84
N LEU A 42 -1.69 6.68 12.23
CA LEU A 42 -2.66 6.08 11.32
C LEU A 42 -3.94 6.92 11.30
N LEU A 43 -4.46 7.22 10.11
CA LEU A 43 -5.78 7.82 9.96
C LEU A 43 -6.82 6.69 9.84
N VAL A 44 -7.64 6.51 10.87
CA VAL A 44 -8.75 5.54 10.86
C VAL A 44 -10.08 6.31 10.77
N VAL A 45 -10.86 6.03 9.72
CA VAL A 45 -12.10 6.77 9.41
C VAL A 45 -13.27 5.86 9.05
N SER A 46 -14.49 6.34 9.33
CA SER A 46 -15.74 5.66 8.98
C SER A 46 -16.87 6.68 8.78
N PRO A 47 -17.88 6.44 7.92
CA PRO A 47 -19.08 7.28 7.87
C PRO A 47 -20.06 6.97 9.00
N LYS A 48 -19.75 6.00 9.87
CA LYS A 48 -20.57 5.62 11.02
C LYS A 48 -19.72 5.57 12.30
N PRO A 49 -20.29 5.93 13.47
CA PRO A 49 -19.57 5.93 14.74
C PRO A 49 -19.24 4.51 15.26
N GLU A 50 -19.90 3.47 14.73
CA GLU A 50 -19.80 2.08 15.20
C GLU A 50 -18.97 1.17 14.27
N ALA A 51 -17.77 1.60 13.86
CA ALA A 51 -16.86 0.69 13.19
C ALA A 51 -16.35 -0.38 14.18
N LYS A 52 -17.08 -1.51 14.32
CA LYS A 52 -16.68 -2.67 15.14
C LYS A 52 -15.31 -3.23 14.74
N ASP A 53 -14.87 -2.91 13.54
CA ASP A 53 -13.60 -3.28 12.96
C ASP A 53 -12.41 -2.46 13.48
N ALA A 54 -12.63 -1.44 14.32
CA ALA A 54 -11.59 -0.74 15.06
C ALA A 54 -11.98 -0.48 16.52
N SER A 55 -11.13 -0.92 17.46
CA SER A 55 -11.31 -0.69 18.90
C SER A 55 -10.17 0.15 19.43
N PRO A 56 -10.45 1.40 19.86
CA PRO A 56 -9.49 2.18 20.63
C PRO A 56 -9.14 1.53 21.97
N GLU A 57 -10.06 0.78 22.59
CA GLU A 57 -9.86 0.16 23.90
C GLU A 57 -8.84 -0.99 23.86
N THR A 58 -8.86 -1.79 22.80
CA THR A 58 -7.87 -2.86 22.56
C THR A 58 -6.76 -2.44 21.60
N GLU A 59 -6.79 -1.19 21.16
CA GLU A 59 -5.87 -0.61 20.17
C GLU A 59 -5.70 -1.53 18.95
N SER A 60 -6.83 -2.01 18.44
CA SER A 60 -6.87 -2.94 17.31
C SER A 60 -7.69 -2.40 16.15
N PHE A 61 -7.35 -2.84 14.95
CA PHE A 61 -8.06 -2.48 13.73
C PHE A 61 -7.99 -3.60 12.70
N LEU A 62 -8.95 -3.64 11.78
CA LEU A 62 -9.05 -4.62 10.72
C LEU A 62 -8.64 -4.01 9.36
N ILE A 63 -7.85 -4.74 8.58
CA ILE A 63 -7.61 -4.48 7.15
C ILE A 63 -7.81 -5.78 6.38
N ASN A 64 -8.78 -5.82 5.47
CA ASN A 64 -9.11 -6.98 4.64
C ASN A 64 -9.20 -8.30 5.44
N ASN A 65 -10.00 -8.29 6.51
CA ASN A 65 -10.16 -9.41 7.46
C ASN A 65 -8.91 -9.80 8.27
N ARG A 66 -7.85 -9.00 8.23
CA ARG A 66 -6.64 -9.17 9.06
C ARG A 66 -6.71 -8.19 10.22
N GLU A 67 -6.77 -8.73 11.43
CA GLU A 67 -6.82 -7.93 12.65
C GLU A 67 -5.39 -7.63 13.15
N PHE A 68 -5.09 -6.35 13.34
CA PHE A 68 -3.82 -5.86 13.82
C PHE A 68 -3.93 -5.29 15.23
N PHE A 69 -2.88 -5.46 16.03
CA PHE A 69 -2.80 -4.96 17.41
C PHE A 69 -1.50 -4.20 17.64
N PHE A 70 -1.58 -3.09 18.38
CA PHE A 70 -0.41 -2.48 18.97
C PHE A 70 0.05 -3.27 20.21
N HIS A 71 1.35 -3.48 20.34
CA HIS A 71 1.96 -4.15 21.48
C HIS A 71 3.17 -3.36 21.98
N THR A 72 3.06 -2.82 23.20
CA THR A 72 4.06 -1.97 23.85
C THR A 72 5.06 -2.75 24.74
N GLY A 73 4.93 -4.08 24.84
CA GLY A 73 5.77 -4.91 25.71
C GLY A 73 5.47 -4.81 27.21
N GLU A 74 4.63 -3.86 27.63
CA GLU A 74 4.16 -3.76 29.02
C GLU A 74 3.05 -4.79 29.28
N LYS A 75 3.12 -5.50 30.42
CA LYS A 75 2.05 -6.39 30.86
C LYS A 75 0.90 -5.53 31.39
N GLY A 76 -0.13 -5.31 30.57
CA GLY A 76 -1.40 -4.78 31.04
C GLY A 76 -2.18 -5.83 31.86
N ASP A 77 -3.14 -5.35 32.66
CA ASP A 77 -4.01 -6.20 33.50
C ASP A 77 -4.95 -7.12 32.70
N LYS A 78 -5.10 -6.89 31.39
CA LYS A 78 -5.94 -7.70 30.50
C LYS A 78 -5.08 -8.58 29.59
N PRO A 79 -5.46 -9.86 29.36
CA PRO A 79 -4.78 -10.74 28.42
C PRO A 79 -5.07 -10.29 26.98
N LEU A 80 -4.26 -9.36 26.48
CA LEU A 80 -4.26 -8.99 25.06
C LEU A 80 -3.45 -10.02 24.24
N PRO A 81 -3.76 -10.23 22.95
CA PRO A 81 -2.92 -11.02 22.07
C PRO A 81 -1.48 -10.49 22.07
N SER A 82 -0.49 -11.39 21.96
CA SER A 82 0.93 -11.03 21.90
C SER A 82 1.58 -11.51 20.60
N PRO A 83 2.57 -10.76 20.07
CA PRO A 83 3.32 -11.16 18.89
C PRO A 83 4.26 -12.34 19.20
N ASN A 84 4.77 -13.00 18.15
CA ASN A 84 5.83 -13.98 18.32
C ASN A 84 7.15 -13.27 18.65
N THR A 85 7.65 -13.44 19.87
CA THR A 85 8.90 -12.80 20.34
C THR A 85 10.10 -13.07 19.44
N ARG A 86 10.23 -14.30 18.90
CA ARG A 86 11.32 -14.64 17.98
C ARG A 86 11.21 -13.85 16.68
N ALA A 87 9.98 -13.64 16.18
CA ALA A 87 9.75 -12.85 14.98
C ALA A 87 10.07 -11.37 15.24
N VAL A 88 9.65 -10.81 16.37
CA VAL A 88 9.99 -9.43 16.77
C VAL A 88 11.50 -9.22 16.76
N ASN A 89 12.26 -10.10 17.44
CA ASN A 89 13.71 -10.02 17.48
C ASN A 89 14.35 -10.14 16.10
N LYS A 90 13.84 -11.04 15.25
CA LYS A 90 14.32 -11.22 13.87
C LYS A 90 14.08 -9.97 13.02
N THR A 91 12.88 -9.40 13.09
CA THR A 91 12.48 -8.21 12.34
C THR A 91 13.30 -6.99 12.80
N GLN A 92 13.46 -6.79 14.10
CA GLN A 92 14.27 -5.69 14.66
C GLN A 92 15.74 -5.83 14.27
N ALA A 93 16.30 -7.04 14.36
CA ALA A 93 17.68 -7.30 13.94
C ALA A 93 17.89 -7.03 12.44
N LEU A 94 16.92 -7.41 11.59
CA LEU A 94 16.99 -7.13 10.16
C LEU A 94 16.90 -5.62 9.89
N LEU A 95 15.94 -4.92 10.51
CA LEU A 95 15.78 -3.48 10.35
C LEU A 95 17.03 -2.71 10.80
N ASN A 96 17.59 -3.06 11.97
CA ASN A 96 18.83 -2.47 12.46
C ASN A 96 20.01 -2.71 11.51
N ARG A 97 20.09 -3.89 10.86
CA ARG A 97 21.12 -4.14 9.83
C ARG A 97 20.93 -3.26 8.60
N LEU A 98 19.68 -3.06 8.16
CA LEU A 98 19.37 -2.16 7.03
C LEU A 98 19.67 -0.69 7.35
N MET A 99 19.58 -0.31 8.62
CA MET A 99 19.81 1.06 9.09
C MET A 99 21.27 1.34 9.50
N ASN A 100 22.09 0.30 9.67
CA ASN A 100 23.45 0.48 10.22
C ASN A 100 24.30 1.40 9.33
N GLY A 101 24.91 2.43 9.93
CA GLY A 101 25.68 3.45 9.21
C GLY A 101 24.86 4.46 8.41
N ARG A 102 23.51 4.45 8.52
CA ARG A 102 22.58 5.38 7.83
C ARG A 102 21.95 6.43 8.76
N SER A 103 22.59 6.70 9.89
CA SER A 103 22.03 7.47 11.02
C SER A 103 21.70 8.94 10.72
N GLN A 104 22.20 9.51 9.61
CA GLN A 104 21.90 10.89 9.26
C GLN A 104 20.48 11.06 8.68
N THR A 105 19.95 10.04 7.99
CA THR A 105 18.64 10.12 7.35
C THR A 105 17.57 9.25 8.01
N LEU A 106 17.95 8.15 8.67
CA LEU A 106 17.02 7.28 9.40
C LEU A 106 17.25 7.39 10.90
N ILE A 107 16.18 7.58 11.66
CA ILE A 107 16.26 7.62 13.13
C ILE A 107 16.25 6.18 13.66
N PRO A 108 17.22 5.77 14.50
CA PRO A 108 17.27 4.44 15.10
C PRO A 108 15.99 4.07 15.86
N LEU A 109 15.65 2.79 15.82
CA LEU A 109 14.59 2.24 16.66
C LEU A 109 14.98 2.32 18.15
N PRO A 110 13.99 2.51 19.05
CA PRO A 110 14.22 2.31 20.47
C PRO A 110 14.52 0.83 20.78
N GLU A 111 15.10 0.55 21.95
CA GLU A 111 15.43 -0.83 22.36
C GLU A 111 14.20 -1.73 22.46
N LYS A 112 13.08 -1.17 22.96
CA LYS A 112 11.78 -1.84 23.10
C LYS A 112 10.71 -1.07 22.33
N PRO A 113 10.66 -1.20 20.99
CA PRO A 113 9.69 -0.48 20.19
C PRO A 113 8.28 -1.03 20.43
N THR A 114 7.29 -0.13 20.43
CA THR A 114 5.91 -0.54 20.23
C THR A 114 5.77 -1.13 18.84
N VAL A 115 5.29 -2.36 18.74
CA VAL A 115 5.13 -3.07 17.47
C VAL A 115 3.67 -3.18 17.09
N LEU A 116 3.40 -3.17 15.80
CA LEU A 116 2.09 -3.50 15.26
C LEU A 116 2.17 -4.91 14.66
N PHE A 117 1.26 -5.82 15.00
CA PHE A 117 1.33 -7.20 14.51
C PHE A 117 -0.02 -7.77 14.12
N ASN A 118 -0.01 -8.71 13.18
CA ASN A 118 -1.20 -9.44 12.75
C ASN A 118 -1.54 -10.56 13.74
N LYS A 119 -2.76 -10.59 14.27
CA LYS A 119 -3.21 -11.59 15.24
C LYS A 119 -3.15 -13.03 14.72
N GLN A 120 -3.48 -13.22 13.45
CA GLN A 120 -3.50 -14.55 12.81
C GLN A 120 -2.10 -14.98 12.35
N ARG A 121 -1.29 -14.03 11.89
CA ARG A 121 0.12 -14.25 11.50
C ARG A 121 1.04 -13.47 12.43
N ARG A 122 1.23 -14.00 13.64
CA ARG A 122 1.95 -13.32 14.73
C ARG A 122 3.44 -13.07 14.46
N ASP A 123 3.95 -13.55 13.33
CA ASP A 123 5.30 -13.33 12.80
C ASP A 123 5.39 -12.14 11.81
N GLU A 124 4.26 -11.60 11.38
CA GLU A 124 4.17 -10.35 10.63
C GLU A 124 4.21 -9.17 11.60
N ILE A 125 5.40 -8.57 11.72
CA ILE A 125 5.72 -7.52 12.70
C ILE A 125 6.05 -6.21 11.98
N PHE A 126 5.22 -5.21 12.16
CA PHE A 126 5.46 -3.85 11.70
C PHE A 126 6.14 -3.03 12.80
N LEU A 127 7.29 -2.44 12.45
CA LEU A 127 8.09 -1.58 13.32
C LEU A 127 7.98 -0.13 12.84
N PRO A 128 7.95 0.86 13.75
CA PRO A 128 7.95 2.27 13.37
C PRO A 128 9.30 2.65 12.76
N LEU A 129 9.32 3.12 11.52
CA LEU A 129 10.51 3.65 10.87
C LEU A 129 10.33 5.15 10.66
N LEU A 130 11.30 5.94 11.13
CA LEU A 130 11.28 7.39 11.00
C LEU A 130 12.38 7.84 10.03
N VAL A 131 12.00 8.71 9.11
CA VAL A 131 12.87 9.28 8.08
C VAL A 131 12.96 10.79 8.32
N ASN A 132 14.18 11.31 8.42
CA ASN A 132 14.42 12.74 8.51
C ASN A 132 14.13 13.41 7.17
N ASN A 133 13.37 14.50 7.20
CA ASN A 133 13.21 15.40 6.07
C ASN A 133 13.41 16.86 6.50
N PRO A 134 13.55 17.81 5.55
CA PRO A 134 13.75 19.22 5.88
C PRO A 134 12.63 19.87 6.72
N GLN A 135 11.43 19.29 6.72
CA GLN A 135 10.23 19.74 7.44
C GLN A 135 9.94 18.93 8.72
N GLY A 136 10.88 18.09 9.18
CA GLY A 136 10.77 17.25 10.37
C GLY A 136 10.90 15.74 10.09
N ALA A 137 10.78 14.93 11.14
CA ALA A 137 10.74 13.47 10.99
C ALA A 137 9.36 13.03 10.50
N LEU A 138 9.31 12.17 9.47
CA LEU A 138 8.11 11.46 9.05
C LEU A 138 8.22 9.99 9.42
N GLY A 139 7.16 9.45 10.00
CA GLY A 139 7.05 8.04 10.32
C GLY A 139 6.23 7.23 9.32
N THR A 140 6.58 5.96 9.20
CA THR A 140 5.75 4.90 8.62
C THR A 140 5.99 3.60 9.38
N TYR A 141 5.05 2.66 9.32
CA TYR A 141 5.22 1.32 9.86
C TYR A 141 5.73 0.37 8.78
N VAL A 142 6.84 -0.32 9.04
CA VAL A 142 7.48 -1.23 8.08
C VAL A 142 7.64 -2.64 8.62
N TYR A 143 7.38 -3.64 7.79
CA TYR A 143 7.70 -5.03 8.04
C TYR A 143 8.81 -5.48 7.08
N PRO A 144 10.08 -5.48 7.52
CA PRO A 144 11.17 -6.03 6.75
C PRO A 144 11.23 -7.55 6.86
N TRP A 145 11.40 -8.23 5.73
CA TRP A 145 11.62 -9.67 5.66
C TRP A 145 12.44 -10.06 4.42
N LEU A 146 12.94 -11.29 4.38
CA LEU A 146 13.83 -11.78 3.31
C LEU A 146 13.13 -12.90 2.55
N SER A 147 13.19 -12.86 1.22
CA SER A 147 12.88 -14.06 0.43
C SER A 147 13.87 -15.16 0.76
N LYS A 148 13.40 -16.41 0.84
CA LYS A 148 14.24 -17.55 1.21
C LYS A 148 15.34 -17.79 0.17
N SER A 149 16.57 -17.94 0.64
CA SER A 149 17.73 -18.30 -0.17
C SER A 149 18.75 -19.09 0.66
N PRO A 150 19.52 -20.00 0.04
CA PRO A 150 20.71 -20.58 0.67
C PRO A 150 21.78 -19.53 1.00
N ALA A 151 21.84 -18.44 0.23
CA ALA A 151 22.77 -17.36 0.47
C ALA A 151 22.41 -16.62 1.78
N PRO A 152 23.35 -16.47 2.73
CA PRO A 152 23.10 -15.71 3.94
C PRO A 152 22.97 -14.21 3.63
N PHE A 153 22.13 -13.50 4.37
CA PHE A 153 22.12 -12.05 4.33
C PHE A 153 23.39 -11.51 5.01
N GLN A 154 24.33 -11.06 4.18
CA GLN A 154 25.64 -10.53 4.60
C GLN A 154 25.52 -9.07 5.08
N GLN A 155 26.67 -8.38 5.22
CA GLN A 155 26.71 -6.96 5.57
C GLN A 155 25.95 -6.12 4.55
N PHE A 156 24.99 -5.32 5.03
CA PHE A 156 24.21 -4.44 4.18
C PHE A 156 25.00 -3.18 3.80
N ASN A 157 25.21 -2.97 2.50
CA ASN A 157 25.91 -1.79 1.97
C ASN A 157 24.99 -0.87 1.14
N GLY A 158 23.67 -1.07 1.25
CA GLY A 158 22.67 -0.39 0.43
C GLY A 158 22.15 -1.25 -0.74
N PHE A 159 20.97 -0.89 -1.21
CA PHE A 159 20.34 -1.52 -2.38
C PHE A 159 20.84 -0.90 -3.69
N SER A 160 20.95 -1.76 -4.71
CA SER A 160 21.20 -1.35 -6.10
C SER A 160 19.92 -1.06 -6.85
N GLN A 161 18.83 -1.73 -6.49
CA GLN A 161 17.54 -1.61 -7.18
C GLN A 161 16.40 -1.56 -6.18
N PHE A 162 15.39 -0.77 -6.52
CA PHE A 162 14.14 -0.73 -5.79
C PHE A 162 13.01 -1.06 -6.74
N VAL A 163 12.06 -1.84 -6.24
CA VAL A 163 10.87 -2.28 -6.97
C VAL A 163 9.66 -1.90 -6.16
N THR A 164 8.71 -1.21 -6.76
CA THR A 164 7.44 -0.84 -6.13
C THR A 164 6.30 -0.94 -7.13
N ALA A 165 5.08 -0.87 -6.63
CA ALA A 165 3.85 -0.94 -7.40
C ALA A 165 2.78 -0.10 -6.71
N GLY A 166 1.88 0.48 -7.50
CA GLY A 166 0.73 1.21 -6.98
C GLY A 166 -0.42 1.17 -7.98
N CYS A 167 -1.53 0.58 -7.57
CA CYS A 167 -2.79 0.65 -8.32
C CYS A 167 -3.39 2.05 -8.14
N MET A 168 -3.55 2.83 -9.21
CA MET A 168 -3.86 4.26 -9.10
C MET A 168 -5.36 4.61 -9.16
N PHE A 169 -6.21 3.77 -9.76
CA PHE A 169 -7.60 4.15 -10.09
C PHE A 169 -8.61 3.89 -8.96
N GLY A 170 -8.33 3.02 -7.98
CA GLY A 170 -9.17 2.80 -6.80
C GLY A 170 -10.69 2.83 -7.05
N ALA A 171 -11.40 3.56 -6.18
CA ALA A 171 -12.82 3.81 -6.28
C ALA A 171 -13.19 4.99 -7.21
N SER A 172 -12.21 5.72 -7.76
CA SER A 172 -12.46 6.87 -8.65
C SER A 172 -13.02 6.47 -9.99
N LEU A 173 -12.80 5.22 -10.41
CA LEU A 173 -13.35 4.64 -11.61
C LEU A 173 -14.65 3.90 -11.31
N ARG A 174 -15.75 4.34 -11.94
CA ARG A 174 -17.11 3.89 -11.65
C ARG A 174 -17.73 3.25 -12.88
N ALA A 175 -18.50 2.19 -12.65
CA ALA A 175 -19.29 1.50 -13.65
C ALA A 175 -20.76 1.91 -13.55
N ILE A 176 -21.36 2.22 -14.69
CA ILE A 176 -22.78 2.51 -14.83
C ILE A 176 -23.43 1.30 -15.52
N PRO A 177 -24.13 0.44 -14.77
CA PRO A 177 -24.88 -0.67 -15.35
C PRO A 177 -26.19 -0.21 -15.99
N ASP A 178 -26.74 -1.01 -16.92
CA ASP A 178 -28.07 -0.81 -17.50
C ASP A 178 -29.20 -0.91 -16.47
N LYS A 179 -28.93 -1.61 -15.35
CA LYS A 179 -29.83 -1.82 -14.22
C LYS A 179 -29.05 -1.78 -12.91
N GLY A 180 -29.65 -1.14 -11.91
CA GLY A 180 -29.09 -1.05 -10.56
C GLY A 180 -28.38 0.29 -10.31
N GLU A 181 -27.59 0.32 -9.24
CA GLU A 181 -26.84 1.50 -8.83
C GLU A 181 -25.45 1.50 -9.46
N GLU A 182 -24.85 2.69 -9.52
CA GLU A 182 -23.46 2.87 -9.91
C GLU A 182 -22.51 2.21 -8.88
N ILE A 183 -21.48 1.52 -9.37
CA ILE A 183 -20.56 0.73 -8.53
C ILE A 183 -19.09 1.05 -8.84
N GLU A 184 -18.18 0.75 -7.91
CA GLU A 184 -16.75 0.84 -8.18
C GLU A 184 -16.35 -0.19 -9.25
N LEU A 185 -15.74 0.27 -10.34
CA LEU A 185 -15.38 -0.59 -11.46
C LEU A 185 -14.09 -1.38 -11.20
N ILE A 186 -13.19 -0.89 -10.36
CA ILE A 186 -12.00 -1.66 -9.97
C ILE A 186 -12.25 -2.24 -8.57
N ASN A 187 -12.96 -3.36 -8.53
CA ASN A 187 -13.18 -4.11 -7.31
C ASN A 187 -12.97 -5.61 -7.57
N HIS A 188 -12.18 -6.29 -6.74
CA HIS A 188 -11.93 -7.74 -6.85
C HIS A 188 -13.22 -8.56 -6.69
N HIS A 189 -14.28 -7.93 -6.18
CA HIS A 189 -15.58 -8.53 -5.96
C HIS A 189 -16.71 -7.71 -6.60
N ILE A 190 -16.51 -7.15 -7.79
CA ILE A 190 -17.62 -6.56 -8.56
C ILE A 190 -18.78 -7.56 -8.60
N ARG A 191 -19.93 -7.10 -8.11
CA ARG A 191 -21.17 -7.87 -8.11
C ARG A 191 -22.21 -7.06 -8.85
N LEU A 192 -22.32 -7.34 -10.14
CA LEU A 192 -23.46 -6.90 -10.93
C LEU A 192 -24.72 -7.65 -10.48
N GLN A 193 -25.87 -7.00 -10.57
CA GLN A 193 -27.15 -7.71 -10.42
C GLN A 193 -27.26 -8.79 -11.51
N PRO A 194 -27.95 -9.92 -11.26
CA PRO A 194 -28.13 -10.95 -12.27
C PRO A 194 -28.71 -10.36 -13.57
N GLY A 195 -27.97 -10.52 -14.68
CA GLY A 195 -28.36 -10.01 -15.99
C GLY A 195 -28.17 -8.50 -16.20
N ALA A 196 -27.48 -7.80 -15.30
CA ALA A 196 -27.03 -6.43 -15.53
C ALA A 196 -25.71 -6.41 -16.31
N THR A 197 -25.53 -5.39 -17.13
CA THR A 197 -24.34 -5.17 -17.97
C THR A 197 -23.88 -3.73 -17.81
N ILE A 198 -22.57 -3.51 -17.72
CA ILE A 198 -21.96 -2.18 -17.66
C ILE A 198 -22.09 -1.53 -19.05
N VAL A 199 -22.82 -0.42 -19.13
CA VAL A 199 -23.11 0.28 -20.39
C VAL A 199 -22.32 1.56 -20.57
N ALA A 200 -21.78 2.12 -19.48
CA ALA A 200 -20.88 3.26 -19.51
C ALA A 200 -19.89 3.23 -18.33
N VAL A 201 -18.79 3.95 -18.48
CA VAL A 201 -17.76 4.12 -17.44
C VAL A 201 -17.51 5.59 -17.20
N LEU A 202 -17.41 5.99 -15.94
CA LEU A 202 -17.00 7.34 -15.57
C LEU A 202 -15.76 7.31 -14.68
N HIS A 203 -14.99 8.38 -14.74
CA HIS A 203 -14.01 8.71 -13.72
C HIS A 203 -14.57 9.90 -12.94
N GLU A 204 -14.70 9.77 -11.62
CA GLU A 204 -15.35 10.80 -10.77
C GLU A 204 -14.74 12.19 -10.94
N ASN A 205 -13.45 12.24 -11.32
CA ASN A 205 -12.74 13.47 -11.65
C ASN A 205 -12.44 13.54 -13.15
N SER A 206 -12.89 14.60 -13.83
CA SER A 206 -12.49 14.87 -15.21
C SER A 206 -11.14 15.58 -15.28
N VAL A 207 -10.24 15.14 -16.17
CA VAL A 207 -9.01 15.87 -16.49
C VAL A 207 -9.31 16.90 -17.58
N THR A 208 -9.20 18.19 -17.29
CA THR A 208 -9.23 19.25 -18.32
C THR A 208 -7.83 19.84 -18.46
N GLY A 209 -7.21 19.71 -19.64
CA GLY A 209 -5.94 20.39 -19.93
C GLY A 209 -4.77 20.04 -19.00
N TYR A 210 -4.66 18.77 -18.56
CA TYR A 210 -3.66 18.25 -17.62
C TYR A 210 -3.74 18.77 -16.17
N THR A 211 -4.75 19.57 -15.82
CA THR A 211 -5.03 19.97 -14.45
C THR A 211 -6.17 19.12 -13.88
N ASP A 212 -5.89 18.39 -12.79
CA ASP A 212 -6.90 17.68 -12.02
C ASP A 212 -7.72 18.70 -11.22
N THR A 213 -9.01 18.85 -11.56
CA THR A 213 -9.87 19.90 -10.99
C THR A 213 -10.46 19.51 -9.63
N THR A 214 -10.44 18.22 -9.30
CA THR A 214 -10.84 17.65 -8.01
C THR A 214 -9.97 16.44 -7.77
N SER A 215 -9.31 16.37 -6.62
CA SER A 215 -8.28 15.36 -6.42
C SER A 215 -8.82 14.17 -5.61
N ASN A 216 -8.72 12.96 -6.15
CA ASN A 216 -9.24 11.75 -5.48
C ASN A 216 -8.39 11.46 -4.22
N PRO A 217 -9.00 11.21 -3.05
CA PRO A 217 -8.25 11.00 -1.81
C PRO A 217 -7.31 9.79 -1.86
N PHE A 218 -7.67 8.75 -2.61
CA PHE A 218 -6.83 7.57 -2.78
C PHE A 218 -5.58 7.89 -3.63
N GLU A 219 -5.75 8.56 -4.78
CA GLU A 219 -4.63 8.99 -5.62
C GLU A 219 -3.69 9.94 -4.86
N GLN A 220 -4.23 10.92 -4.13
CA GLN A 220 -3.43 11.81 -3.27
C GLN A 220 -2.64 11.06 -2.21
N MET A 221 -3.29 10.10 -1.54
CA MET A 221 -2.65 9.28 -0.53
C MET A 221 -1.47 8.53 -1.16
N LEU A 222 -1.65 7.91 -2.33
CA LEU A 222 -0.57 7.22 -3.03
C LEU A 222 0.59 8.15 -3.41
N PHE A 223 0.32 9.37 -3.88
CA PHE A 223 1.38 10.33 -4.17
C PHE A 223 2.17 10.73 -2.92
N ASN A 224 1.46 10.98 -1.80
CA ASN A 224 2.09 11.29 -0.52
C ASN A 224 2.93 10.12 0.03
N GLU A 225 2.43 8.88 -0.09
CA GLU A 225 3.19 7.69 0.30
C GLU A 225 4.38 7.45 -0.62
N PHE A 226 4.24 7.71 -1.93
CA PHE A 226 5.34 7.58 -2.87
C PHE A 226 6.46 8.59 -2.57
N GLU A 227 6.14 9.82 -2.19
CA GLU A 227 7.15 10.78 -1.73
C GLU A 227 7.93 10.27 -0.51
N LYS A 228 7.23 9.70 0.49
CA LYS A 228 7.89 9.07 1.65
C LYS A 228 8.73 7.87 1.24
N ASN A 229 8.25 7.05 0.31
CA ASN A 229 8.99 5.92 -0.23
C ASN A 229 10.27 6.38 -0.95
N CYS A 230 10.24 7.49 -1.70
CA CYS A 230 11.45 8.06 -2.31
C CYS A 230 12.49 8.49 -1.27
N LEU A 231 12.07 9.09 -0.15
CA LEU A 231 12.98 9.43 0.97
C LEU A 231 13.60 8.19 1.61
N LEU A 232 12.80 7.13 1.79
CA LEU A 232 13.27 5.85 2.31
C LEU A 232 14.25 5.19 1.35
N VAL A 233 13.92 5.15 0.06
CA VAL A 233 14.76 4.62 -1.02
C VAL A 233 16.11 5.32 -1.04
N LYS A 234 16.12 6.66 -0.99
CA LYS A 234 17.34 7.46 -0.92
C LYS A 234 18.21 7.10 0.29
N SER A 235 17.58 6.83 1.43
CA SER A 235 18.28 6.46 2.66
C SER A 235 18.91 5.07 2.60
N LEU A 236 18.27 4.14 1.88
CA LEU A 236 18.66 2.73 1.80
C LEU A 236 19.49 2.39 0.54
N ALA A 237 19.66 3.33 -0.40
CA ALA A 237 20.46 3.15 -1.60
C ALA A 237 21.96 2.99 -1.30
N LYS A 238 22.69 2.33 -2.21
CA LYS A 238 24.16 2.31 -2.17
C LYS A 238 24.71 3.74 -2.19
N PRO A 239 25.71 4.07 -1.37
CA PRO A 239 26.33 5.40 -1.40
C PRO A 239 26.93 5.70 -2.77
N ASN A 240 26.76 6.93 -3.25
CA ASN A 240 27.30 7.43 -4.53
C ASN A 240 26.82 6.67 -5.79
N ALA A 241 25.74 5.91 -5.70
CA ALA A 241 25.11 5.26 -6.86
C ALA A 241 23.89 6.06 -7.33
N ASP A 242 23.57 5.93 -8.62
CA ASP A 242 22.29 6.40 -9.15
C ASP A 242 21.14 5.67 -8.46
N ILE A 243 20.17 6.42 -7.95
CA ILE A 243 19.06 5.86 -7.20
C ILE A 243 17.91 5.60 -8.18
N LEU A 244 17.60 4.33 -8.40
CA LEU A 244 16.61 3.88 -9.36
C LEU A 244 15.46 3.13 -8.66
N ILE A 245 14.23 3.49 -9.01
CA ILE A 245 13.00 2.75 -8.67
C ILE A 245 12.35 2.24 -9.96
N HIS A 246 12.15 0.94 -10.04
CA HIS A 246 11.24 0.31 -10.99
C HIS A 246 9.82 0.37 -10.44
N TYR A 247 8.94 1.10 -11.11
CA TYR A 247 7.56 1.33 -10.67
C TYR A 247 6.60 0.59 -11.58
N HIS A 248 5.86 -0.38 -11.04
CA HIS A 248 4.75 -1.01 -11.73
C HIS A 248 3.52 -0.10 -11.67
N LEU A 249 3.29 0.62 -12.77
CA LEU A 249 2.02 1.31 -13.03
C LEU A 249 1.11 0.33 -13.81
N PRO A 250 0.00 -0.17 -13.23
CA PRO A 250 -0.72 -1.33 -13.75
C PRO A 250 -1.66 -1.01 -14.92
N VAL A 251 -1.20 -0.24 -15.91
CA VAL A 251 -2.00 0.16 -17.08
C VAL A 251 -2.51 -1.06 -17.85
N TYR A 252 -1.60 -1.96 -18.23
CA TYR A 252 -1.97 -3.15 -18.98
C TYR A 252 -2.85 -4.10 -18.17
N ASP A 253 -2.65 -4.18 -16.86
CA ASP A 253 -3.50 -4.95 -15.95
C ASP A 253 -4.95 -4.44 -16.01
N TYR A 254 -5.15 -3.12 -16.00
CA TYR A 254 -6.48 -2.54 -16.20
C TYR A 254 -7.04 -2.86 -17.58
N LEU A 255 -6.28 -2.69 -18.66
CA LEU A 255 -6.76 -3.00 -20.01
C LEU A 255 -7.19 -4.47 -20.14
N LEU A 256 -6.38 -5.40 -19.62
CA LEU A 256 -6.69 -6.82 -19.59
C LEU A 256 -7.90 -7.12 -18.69
N PHE A 257 -8.05 -6.41 -17.57
CA PHE A 257 -9.23 -6.49 -16.71
C PHE A 257 -10.50 -6.02 -17.43
N GLY A 258 -10.46 -4.93 -18.20
CA GLY A 258 -11.59 -4.49 -19.03
C GLY A 258 -11.98 -5.57 -20.06
N LEU A 259 -11.00 -6.18 -20.73
CA LEU A 259 -11.23 -7.29 -21.64
C LEU A 259 -11.84 -8.51 -20.94
N LYS A 260 -11.47 -8.79 -19.69
CA LYS A 260 -12.13 -9.83 -18.87
C LYS A 260 -13.63 -9.56 -18.76
N LEU A 261 -14.01 -8.37 -18.31
CA LEU A 261 -15.42 -8.00 -18.14
C LEU A 261 -16.18 -8.12 -19.46
N PHE A 262 -15.54 -7.71 -20.55
CA PHE A 262 -16.10 -7.82 -21.90
C PHE A 262 -16.30 -9.28 -22.35
N PHE A 263 -15.31 -10.16 -22.20
CA PHE A 263 -15.45 -11.58 -22.58
C PHE A 263 -16.54 -12.30 -21.79
N HIS A 264 -16.74 -11.88 -20.53
CA HIS A 264 -17.80 -12.37 -19.65
C HIS A 264 -19.16 -11.70 -19.89
N GLN A 265 -19.29 -10.86 -20.92
CA GLN A 265 -20.52 -10.15 -21.27
C GLN A 265 -21.04 -9.24 -20.14
N GLN A 266 -20.13 -8.80 -19.27
CA GLN A 266 -20.41 -7.89 -18.14
C GLN A 266 -20.24 -6.42 -18.52
N MET A 267 -19.66 -6.14 -19.69
CA MET A 267 -19.39 -4.79 -20.20
C MET A 267 -19.71 -4.73 -21.69
N THR A 268 -20.32 -3.64 -22.15
CA THR A 268 -20.58 -3.41 -23.58
C THR A 268 -19.33 -2.94 -24.33
N ASP A 269 -19.35 -3.00 -25.66
CA ASP A 269 -18.28 -2.43 -26.51
C ASP A 269 -18.05 -0.94 -26.22
N THR A 270 -19.13 -0.18 -26.07
CA THR A 270 -19.08 1.25 -25.77
C THR A 270 -18.40 1.50 -24.42
N ALA A 271 -18.82 0.81 -23.37
CA ALA A 271 -18.23 0.94 -22.04
C ALA A 271 -16.75 0.52 -22.01
N LEU A 272 -16.38 -0.52 -22.76
CA LEU A 272 -14.99 -0.95 -22.86
C LEU A 272 -14.12 0.09 -23.57
N ASN A 273 -14.63 0.72 -24.63
CA ASN A 273 -13.91 1.81 -25.32
C ASN A 273 -13.68 3.00 -24.38
N GLU A 274 -14.72 3.46 -23.68
CA GLU A 274 -14.62 4.52 -22.67
C GLU A 274 -13.61 4.18 -21.59
N PHE A 275 -13.66 2.96 -21.06
CA PHE A 275 -12.72 2.46 -20.07
C PHE A 275 -11.27 2.52 -20.56
N ILE A 276 -10.98 2.00 -21.75
CA ILE A 276 -9.62 2.00 -22.32
C ILE A 276 -9.10 3.43 -22.52
N GLN A 277 -9.95 4.33 -23.02
CA GLN A 277 -9.59 5.74 -23.20
C GLN A 277 -9.24 6.40 -21.86
N LEU A 278 -10.08 6.24 -20.84
CA LEU A 278 -9.85 6.79 -19.50
C LEU A 278 -8.55 6.27 -18.87
N ILE A 279 -8.29 4.96 -18.96
CA ILE A 279 -7.06 4.36 -18.44
C ILE A 279 -5.83 4.96 -19.15
N TRP A 280 -5.91 5.13 -20.47
CA TRP A 280 -4.81 5.66 -21.29
C TRP A 280 -4.52 7.13 -21.01
N GLU A 281 -5.54 7.98 -20.91
CA GLU A 281 -5.39 9.41 -20.57
C GLU A 281 -4.76 9.59 -19.19
N ARG A 282 -5.19 8.80 -18.21
CA ARG A 282 -4.70 8.89 -16.83
C ARG A 282 -3.28 8.34 -16.67
N LYS A 283 -2.84 7.39 -17.51
CA LYS A 283 -1.45 6.89 -17.52
C LYS A 283 -0.44 8.05 -17.55
N THR A 284 -0.54 8.93 -18.55
CA THR A 284 0.42 10.03 -18.72
C THR A 284 0.40 11.00 -17.54
N TYR A 285 -0.78 11.27 -16.99
CA TYR A 285 -0.91 12.08 -15.78
C TYR A 285 -0.16 11.44 -14.58
N TYR A 286 -0.33 10.14 -14.33
CA TYR A 286 0.34 9.45 -13.23
C TYR A 286 1.85 9.38 -13.42
N GLU A 287 2.32 9.07 -14.62
CA GLU A 287 3.75 9.01 -14.94
C GLU A 287 4.43 10.37 -14.68
N ASN A 288 3.80 11.47 -15.11
CA ASN A 288 4.31 12.82 -14.88
C ASN A 288 4.35 13.19 -13.39
N ASN A 289 3.30 12.90 -12.62
CA ASN A 289 3.24 13.22 -11.20
C ASN A 289 4.24 12.39 -10.39
N LEU A 290 4.28 11.08 -10.60
CA LEU A 290 5.21 10.18 -9.91
C LEU A 290 6.67 10.52 -10.29
N GLY A 291 6.95 10.76 -11.57
CA GLY A 291 8.28 11.21 -12.02
C GLY A 291 8.68 12.57 -11.41
N GLY A 292 7.73 13.50 -11.29
CA GLY A 292 7.92 14.79 -10.64
C GLY A 292 8.22 14.68 -9.13
N ILE A 293 7.57 13.75 -8.42
CA ILE A 293 7.83 13.49 -6.99
C ILE A 293 9.24 12.91 -6.80
N ALA A 294 9.59 11.88 -7.58
CA ALA A 294 10.87 11.20 -7.42
C ALA A 294 12.07 12.09 -7.81
N SER A 295 11.94 12.87 -8.88
CA SER A 295 13.01 13.78 -9.33
C SER A 295 13.34 14.84 -8.28
N LYS A 296 12.36 15.37 -7.54
CA LYS A 296 12.61 16.27 -6.40
C LYS A 296 13.48 15.65 -5.30
N GLN A 297 13.48 14.32 -5.18
CA GLN A 297 14.29 13.59 -4.22
C GLN A 297 15.64 13.11 -4.78
N GLY A 298 15.91 13.33 -6.07
CA GLY A 298 17.09 12.80 -6.77
C GLY A 298 16.97 11.31 -7.07
N VAL A 299 15.74 10.83 -7.27
CA VAL A 299 15.43 9.42 -7.58
C VAL A 299 14.92 9.34 -9.01
N LYS A 300 15.47 8.42 -9.80
CA LYS A 300 14.98 8.09 -11.14
C LYS A 300 13.89 7.03 -11.03
N VAL A 301 12.79 7.22 -11.75
CA VAL A 301 11.72 6.23 -11.87
C VAL A 301 11.73 5.65 -13.27
N ILE A 302 11.64 4.32 -13.37
CA ILE A 302 11.37 3.62 -14.62
C ILE A 302 9.99 2.98 -14.49
N PHE A 303 9.04 3.47 -15.28
CA PHE A 303 7.74 2.85 -15.42
C PHE A 303 7.88 1.64 -16.33
N GLN A 304 7.47 0.48 -15.82
CA GLN A 304 7.50 -0.77 -16.55
C GLN A 304 6.36 -1.65 -16.07
N SER A 305 5.91 -2.54 -16.95
CA SER A 305 4.90 -3.55 -16.65
C SER A 305 5.45 -4.92 -17.02
N PRO A 306 5.11 -5.99 -16.28
CA PRO A 306 5.39 -7.34 -16.74
C PRO A 306 4.77 -7.65 -18.12
N PHE A 307 3.83 -6.82 -18.61
CA PHE A 307 3.21 -6.97 -19.92
C PHE A 307 3.84 -6.12 -21.03
N ASP A 308 4.99 -5.47 -20.82
CA ASP A 308 5.59 -4.62 -21.88
C ASP A 308 6.00 -5.40 -23.13
N ASN A 309 6.21 -6.73 -23.03
CA ASN A 309 6.43 -7.58 -24.21
C ASN A 309 5.13 -8.06 -24.91
N LEU A 310 3.95 -7.75 -24.36
CA LEU A 310 2.67 -8.24 -24.88
C LEU A 310 2.25 -7.51 -26.16
N LEU A 311 2.42 -6.18 -26.17
CA LEU A 311 1.89 -5.27 -27.19
C LEU A 311 2.86 -4.13 -27.47
N GLN A 312 2.80 -3.60 -28.69
CA GLN A 312 3.46 -2.34 -29.02
C GLN A 312 2.70 -1.18 -28.39
N ALA A 313 3.32 0.00 -28.39
CA ALA A 313 2.65 1.23 -27.95
C ALA A 313 1.30 1.40 -28.67
N LEU A 314 0.24 1.65 -27.90
CA LEU A 314 -1.10 1.88 -28.44
C LEU A 314 -1.18 3.24 -29.16
N SER A 315 -2.05 3.33 -30.17
CA SER A 315 -2.31 4.58 -30.87
C SER A 315 -2.93 5.61 -29.91
N PRO A 316 -2.34 6.83 -29.76
CA PRO A 316 -2.93 7.86 -28.91
C PRO A 316 -4.29 8.37 -29.39
N SER A 317 -4.56 8.31 -30.71
CA SER A 317 -5.82 8.81 -31.28
C SER A 317 -7.00 7.86 -31.09
N ASP A 318 -6.72 6.56 -30.97
CA ASP A 318 -7.71 5.50 -30.78
C ASP A 318 -7.05 4.29 -30.08
N PRO A 319 -6.85 4.38 -28.75
CA PRO A 319 -6.15 3.33 -28.01
C PRO A 319 -6.95 2.03 -27.96
N ALA A 320 -8.29 2.10 -28.00
CA ALA A 320 -9.15 0.93 -28.00
C ALA A 320 -9.02 0.15 -29.31
N LEU A 321 -9.26 0.77 -30.46
CA LEU A 321 -9.12 0.06 -31.74
C LEU A 321 -7.70 -0.50 -31.92
N SER A 322 -6.67 0.24 -31.48
CA SER A 322 -5.29 -0.25 -31.48
C SER A 322 -5.11 -1.51 -30.63
N LEU A 323 -5.66 -1.53 -29.41
CA LEU A 323 -5.62 -2.69 -28.51
C LEU A 323 -6.30 -3.91 -29.14
N PHE A 324 -7.52 -3.73 -29.66
CA PHE A 324 -8.31 -4.80 -30.26
C PHE A 324 -7.60 -5.44 -31.45
N ASN A 325 -7.08 -4.61 -32.34
CA ASN A 325 -6.33 -5.07 -33.52
C ASN A 325 -5.05 -5.80 -33.13
N GLN A 326 -4.27 -5.23 -32.20
CA GLN A 326 -3.01 -5.85 -31.80
C GLN A 326 -3.23 -7.18 -31.09
N LEU A 327 -4.24 -7.31 -30.23
CA LEU A 327 -4.56 -8.55 -29.52
C LEU A 327 -5.42 -9.54 -30.33
N ASN A 328 -5.96 -9.11 -31.48
CA ASN A 328 -6.90 -9.89 -32.29
C ASN A 328 -8.14 -10.34 -31.50
N VAL A 329 -8.75 -9.40 -30.76
CA VAL A 329 -9.84 -9.66 -29.80
C VAL A 329 -11.03 -10.36 -30.47
N ASP A 330 -11.39 -9.94 -31.69
CA ASP A 330 -12.54 -10.49 -32.43
C ASP A 330 -12.48 -12.01 -32.65
N SER A 331 -11.26 -12.56 -32.76
CA SER A 331 -11.07 -14.00 -32.96
C SER A 331 -11.59 -14.86 -31.79
N PHE A 332 -11.64 -14.28 -30.58
CA PHE A 332 -12.11 -14.97 -29.38
C PHE A 332 -13.62 -14.87 -29.18
N LEU A 333 -14.31 -13.94 -29.86
CA LEU A 333 -15.76 -13.74 -29.69
C LEU A 333 -16.61 -14.83 -30.35
N SER A 334 -16.00 -15.70 -31.14
CA SER A 334 -16.67 -16.83 -31.81
C SER A 334 -17.10 -17.95 -30.85
N ALA A 335 -16.43 -18.12 -29.71
CA ALA A 335 -16.78 -19.16 -28.74
C ALA A 335 -18.03 -18.78 -27.93
N GLN A 336 -18.92 -19.73 -27.65
CA GLN A 336 -20.16 -19.43 -26.90
C GLN A 336 -19.91 -19.26 -25.39
N ASN A 337 -18.95 -20.00 -24.82
CA ASN A 337 -18.66 -20.02 -23.39
C ASN A 337 -17.64 -18.91 -22.99
N PRO A 338 -17.99 -17.96 -22.10
CA PRO A 338 -17.09 -16.87 -21.70
C PRO A 338 -15.79 -17.35 -21.04
N TYR A 339 -15.81 -18.46 -20.30
CA TYR A 339 -14.61 -19.00 -19.65
C TYR A 339 -13.63 -19.60 -20.66
N GLU A 340 -14.14 -20.25 -21.70
CA GLU A 340 -13.31 -20.76 -22.81
C GLU A 340 -12.71 -19.62 -23.62
N ARG A 341 -13.45 -18.51 -23.80
CA ARG A 341 -12.92 -17.28 -24.43
C ARG A 341 -11.73 -16.73 -23.64
N GLU A 342 -11.89 -16.56 -22.33
CA GLU A 342 -10.83 -16.05 -21.46
C GLU A 342 -9.60 -16.96 -21.49
N ALA A 343 -9.77 -18.28 -21.38
CA ALA A 343 -8.66 -19.22 -21.42
C ALA A 343 -7.90 -19.20 -22.76
N ALA A 344 -8.62 -19.15 -23.88
CA ALA A 344 -8.00 -19.02 -25.20
C ALA A 344 -7.23 -17.70 -25.35
N PHE A 345 -7.80 -16.61 -24.84
CA PHE A 345 -7.16 -15.29 -24.83
C PHE A 345 -5.89 -15.28 -23.97
N VAL A 346 -5.94 -15.83 -22.75
CA VAL A 346 -4.78 -15.93 -21.85
C VAL A 346 -3.66 -16.74 -22.49
N LYS A 347 -3.98 -17.88 -23.14
CA LYS A 347 -3.00 -18.66 -23.90
C LYS A 347 -2.34 -17.86 -25.02
N SER A 348 -3.11 -17.03 -25.73
CA SER A 348 -2.57 -16.12 -26.74
C SER A 348 -1.63 -15.07 -26.14
N CYS A 349 -2.01 -14.49 -24.99
CA CYS A 349 -1.18 -13.55 -24.26
C CYS A 349 0.15 -14.17 -23.82
N LEU A 350 0.12 -15.34 -23.19
CA LEU A 350 1.32 -16.08 -22.78
C LEU A 350 2.24 -16.38 -23.97
N THR A 351 1.66 -16.81 -25.10
CA THR A 351 2.40 -17.06 -26.33
C THR A 351 3.12 -15.80 -26.80
N ARG A 352 2.43 -14.66 -26.83
CA ARG A 352 3.02 -13.37 -27.21
C ARG A 352 4.13 -12.94 -26.26
N LEU A 353 3.92 -13.04 -24.94
CA LEU A 353 4.89 -12.67 -23.92
C LEU A 353 6.24 -13.39 -24.06
N ILE A 354 6.27 -14.63 -24.57
CA ILE A 354 7.51 -15.41 -24.76
C ILE A 354 8.08 -15.42 -26.19
N HIS A 355 7.33 -14.92 -27.18
CA HIS A 355 7.73 -14.93 -28.60
C HIS A 355 7.97 -13.54 -29.18
N ASN A 356 7.24 -12.50 -28.74
CA ASN A 356 7.44 -11.14 -29.21
C ASN A 356 8.86 -10.63 -28.88
N GLU A 357 9.39 -9.76 -29.74
CA GLU A 357 10.73 -9.14 -29.59
C GLU A 357 10.66 -7.67 -29.13
N ILE A 358 9.53 -7.25 -28.56
CA ILE A 358 9.29 -5.86 -28.14
C ILE A 358 10.20 -5.51 -26.96
N ASN A 359 10.28 -6.43 -26.00
CA ASN A 359 11.15 -6.36 -24.83
C ASN A 359 11.87 -7.70 -24.62
N PRO A 360 13.08 -7.86 -25.20
CA PRO A 360 13.84 -9.12 -25.12
C PRO A 360 14.20 -9.56 -23.69
N GLU A 361 14.38 -8.61 -22.77
CA GLU A 361 14.67 -8.92 -21.37
C GLU A 361 13.46 -9.58 -20.72
N GLN A 362 12.27 -8.97 -20.82
CA GLN A 362 11.03 -9.53 -20.29
C GLN A 362 10.64 -10.85 -20.96
N LYS A 363 10.85 -10.97 -22.29
CA LYS A 363 10.65 -12.22 -23.02
C LYS A 363 11.38 -13.39 -22.36
N THR A 364 12.64 -13.17 -21.98
CA THR A 364 13.45 -14.19 -21.33
C THR A 364 12.88 -14.56 -19.96
N VAL A 365 12.52 -13.56 -19.16
CA VAL A 365 11.97 -13.80 -17.82
C VAL A 365 10.64 -14.54 -17.87
N TRP A 366 9.76 -14.20 -18.81
CA TRP A 366 8.50 -14.91 -19.00
C TRP A 366 8.70 -16.35 -19.41
N ARG A 367 9.64 -16.62 -20.32
CA ARG A 367 9.97 -17.99 -20.72
C ARG A 367 10.45 -18.81 -19.54
N ASP A 368 11.45 -18.30 -18.82
CA ASP A 368 12.00 -18.97 -17.65
C ASP A 368 10.90 -19.20 -16.59
N ALA A 369 10.00 -18.22 -16.38
CA ALA A 369 8.91 -18.34 -15.41
C ALA A 369 7.92 -19.44 -15.80
N LEU A 370 7.52 -19.53 -17.07
CA LEU A 370 6.62 -20.58 -17.56
C LEU A 370 7.29 -21.97 -17.55
N ASP A 371 8.60 -22.04 -17.82
CA ASP A 371 9.36 -23.29 -17.77
C ASP A 371 9.59 -23.78 -16.32
N ALA A 372 9.59 -22.86 -15.35
CA ALA A 372 9.70 -23.17 -13.93
C ALA A 372 8.35 -23.56 -13.28
N GLN A 373 7.22 -23.20 -13.90
CA GLN A 373 5.88 -23.51 -13.41
C GLN A 373 5.44 -24.92 -13.84
N GLU A 374 4.69 -25.60 -12.99
CA GLU A 374 4.09 -26.91 -13.32
C GLU A 374 2.78 -26.76 -14.10
N VAL A 375 2.06 -25.65 -13.86
CA VAL A 375 0.77 -25.34 -14.48
C VAL A 375 0.81 -23.91 -15.01
N TRP A 376 0.38 -23.72 -16.25
CA TRP A 376 0.29 -22.40 -16.85
C TRP A 376 -1.00 -21.69 -16.43
N PRO A 377 -1.01 -20.35 -16.35
CA PRO A 377 -2.23 -19.60 -16.08
C PRO A 377 -3.37 -19.93 -17.06
N GLU A 378 -4.55 -20.22 -16.54
CA GLU A 378 -5.75 -20.53 -17.35
C GLU A 378 -6.72 -19.35 -17.44
N ASN A 379 -6.60 -18.36 -16.56
CA ASN A 379 -7.44 -17.17 -16.51
C ASN A 379 -6.60 -15.92 -16.21
N LEU A 380 -7.20 -14.73 -16.37
CA LEU A 380 -6.48 -13.47 -16.19
C LEU A 380 -6.04 -13.22 -14.75
N GLU A 381 -6.76 -13.75 -13.76
CA GLU A 381 -6.35 -13.61 -12.35
C GLU A 381 -5.05 -14.37 -12.06
N GLU A 382 -4.95 -15.61 -12.54
CA GLU A 382 -3.70 -16.38 -12.47
C GLU A 382 -2.57 -15.73 -13.26
N LEU A 383 -2.88 -15.16 -14.42
CA LEU A 383 -1.90 -14.41 -15.21
C LEU A 383 -1.36 -13.22 -14.43
N PHE A 384 -2.23 -12.42 -13.79
CA PHE A 384 -1.81 -11.28 -12.96
C PHE A 384 -0.97 -11.71 -11.75
N LYS A 385 -1.30 -12.84 -11.11
CA LYS A 385 -0.49 -13.38 -10.00
C LYS A 385 0.94 -13.71 -10.45
N LEU A 386 1.09 -14.37 -11.60
CA LEU A 386 2.40 -14.69 -12.16
C LEU A 386 3.13 -13.44 -12.67
N ALA A 387 2.43 -12.54 -13.37
CA ALA A 387 2.99 -11.29 -13.91
C ALA A 387 3.60 -10.41 -12.80
N ASN A 388 2.91 -10.29 -11.67
CA ASN A 388 3.40 -9.61 -10.48
C ASN A 388 4.75 -10.17 -9.97
N ALA A 389 4.90 -11.50 -9.97
CA ALA A 389 6.17 -12.14 -9.62
C ALA A 389 7.26 -11.93 -10.68
N VAL A 390 6.89 -12.03 -11.97
CA VAL A 390 7.77 -11.75 -13.12
C VAL A 390 8.34 -10.35 -13.05
N PHE A 391 7.55 -9.36 -12.62
CA PHE A 391 8.01 -7.99 -12.46
C PHE A 391 9.22 -7.86 -11.51
N ILE A 392 9.13 -8.45 -10.31
CA ILE A 392 10.25 -8.48 -9.35
C ILE A 392 11.40 -9.31 -9.93
N ALA A 393 11.11 -10.44 -10.59
CA ALA A 393 12.12 -11.28 -11.21
C ALA A 393 12.96 -10.50 -12.24
N SER A 394 12.32 -9.76 -13.15
CA SER A 394 12.98 -8.90 -14.13
C SER A 394 13.91 -7.88 -13.47
N CYS A 395 13.48 -7.24 -12.39
CA CYS A 395 14.29 -6.24 -11.69
C CYS A 395 15.46 -6.85 -10.90
N SER A 396 15.30 -8.09 -10.41
CA SER A 396 16.33 -8.78 -9.63
C SER A 396 17.36 -9.53 -10.49
N ARG A 397 17.07 -9.67 -11.78
CA ARG A 397 17.86 -10.50 -12.70
C ARG A 397 19.28 -9.96 -12.84
N GLY A 398 20.27 -10.83 -12.69
CA GLY A 398 21.69 -10.48 -12.81
C GLY A 398 22.26 -9.68 -11.63
N HIS A 399 21.45 -9.35 -10.63
CA HIS A 399 21.91 -8.72 -9.39
C HIS A 399 22.36 -9.78 -8.37
N ARG A 400 23.11 -9.37 -7.34
CA ARG A 400 23.49 -10.28 -6.24
C ARG A 400 22.30 -10.49 -5.28
N PRO A 401 22.28 -11.60 -4.53
CA PRO A 401 21.27 -11.83 -3.51
C PRO A 401 21.14 -10.65 -2.55
N TYR A 402 19.90 -10.22 -2.32
CA TYR A 402 19.49 -9.14 -1.42
C TYR A 402 19.98 -7.73 -1.80
N GLU A 403 20.45 -7.51 -3.02
CA GLU A 403 20.75 -6.15 -3.54
C GLU A 403 19.52 -5.44 -4.14
N THR A 404 18.42 -6.18 -4.35
CA THR A 404 17.14 -5.64 -4.79
C THR A 404 16.19 -5.56 -3.60
N CYS A 405 15.52 -4.42 -3.45
CA CYS A 405 14.49 -4.18 -2.44
C CYS A 405 13.12 -4.11 -3.10
N SER A 406 12.19 -4.97 -2.69
CA SER A 406 10.76 -4.80 -3.00
C SER A 406 10.13 -3.96 -1.89
N LEU A 407 9.74 -2.73 -2.21
CA LEU A 407 9.06 -1.79 -1.31
C LEU A 407 7.60 -1.68 -1.72
N LEU A 408 6.70 -2.33 -0.99
CA LEU A 408 5.28 -2.43 -1.36
C LEU A 408 4.37 -2.15 -0.17
N PRO A 409 3.22 -1.49 -0.38
CA PRO A 409 2.23 -1.34 0.68
C PRO A 409 1.58 -2.69 1.03
N LEU A 410 0.89 -2.72 2.17
CA LEU A 410 0.28 -3.95 2.69
C LEU A 410 -0.74 -4.53 1.72
N SER A 411 -1.48 -3.70 0.98
CA SER A 411 -2.40 -4.15 -0.08
C SER A 411 -1.68 -5.00 -1.13
N GLU A 412 -0.45 -4.62 -1.49
CA GLU A 412 0.35 -5.25 -2.55
C GLU A 412 1.33 -6.32 -2.03
N LYS A 413 1.29 -6.67 -0.74
CA LYS A 413 2.19 -7.69 -0.16
C LYS A 413 2.13 -9.03 -0.91
N GLN A 414 1.00 -9.37 -1.52
CA GLN A 414 0.86 -10.62 -2.30
C GLN A 414 1.87 -10.72 -3.45
N ILE A 415 2.26 -9.60 -4.07
CA ILE A 415 3.29 -9.56 -5.12
C ILE A 415 4.62 -10.12 -4.59
N GLN A 416 5.01 -9.73 -3.36
CA GLN A 416 6.23 -10.22 -2.71
C GLN A 416 6.16 -11.73 -2.43
N LEU A 417 5.00 -12.22 -2.00
CA LEU A 417 4.77 -13.64 -1.72
C LEU A 417 4.75 -14.49 -3.00
N HIS A 418 4.17 -13.97 -4.08
CA HIS A 418 4.21 -14.61 -5.40
C HIS A 418 5.65 -14.69 -5.91
N TYR A 419 6.46 -13.64 -5.72
CA TYR A 419 7.87 -13.70 -6.07
C TYR A 419 8.66 -14.69 -5.20
N GLU A 420 8.42 -14.77 -3.89
CA GLU A 420 9.05 -15.82 -3.05
C GLU A 420 8.73 -17.23 -3.58
N THR A 421 7.49 -17.44 -4.03
CA THR A 421 7.03 -18.72 -4.59
C THR A 421 7.73 -19.01 -5.93
N LEU A 422 7.75 -18.03 -6.85
CA LEU A 422 8.40 -18.17 -8.16
C LEU A 422 9.92 -18.35 -8.02
N HIS A 423 10.56 -17.63 -7.10
CA HIS A 423 11.99 -17.78 -6.82
C HIS A 423 12.33 -19.20 -6.36
N ALA A 424 11.51 -19.81 -5.50
CA ALA A 424 11.69 -21.21 -5.11
C ALA A 424 11.52 -22.18 -6.30
N GLN A 425 10.59 -21.89 -7.21
CA GLN A 425 10.41 -22.65 -8.45
C GLN A 425 11.65 -22.51 -9.37
N PHE A 426 12.22 -21.30 -9.51
CA PHE A 426 13.47 -21.09 -10.23
C PHE A 426 14.62 -21.90 -9.63
N THR A 427 14.78 -21.92 -8.31
CA THR A 427 15.81 -22.73 -7.66
C THR A 427 15.66 -24.23 -7.99
N LYS A 428 14.42 -24.75 -7.99
CA LYS A 428 14.13 -26.14 -8.38
C LYS A 428 14.40 -26.40 -9.87
N HIS A 429 13.99 -25.47 -10.74
CA HIS A 429 14.09 -25.60 -12.19
C HIS A 429 15.55 -25.57 -12.68
N PHE A 430 16.31 -24.55 -12.27
CA PHE A 430 17.69 -24.35 -12.74
C PHE A 430 18.70 -25.28 -12.09
N LYS A 431 18.36 -25.97 -10.98
CA LYS A 431 19.21 -26.95 -10.26
C LYS A 431 20.65 -26.47 -10.00
N THR A 432 20.87 -25.17 -9.94
CA THR A 432 22.17 -24.51 -9.82
C THR A 432 22.09 -23.50 -8.70
N ASP A 433 23.16 -23.38 -7.93
CA ASP A 433 23.29 -22.44 -6.80
C ASP A 433 23.34 -20.95 -7.25
N GLY A 434 23.12 -20.66 -8.53
CA GLY A 434 23.31 -19.33 -9.14
C GLY A 434 22.42 -19.08 -10.35
N HIS A 435 21.13 -19.38 -10.26
CA HIS A 435 20.17 -18.92 -11.28
C HIS A 435 20.13 -17.39 -11.35
N PRO A 436 19.78 -16.78 -12.50
CA PRO A 436 19.97 -15.35 -12.70
C PRO A 436 19.05 -14.47 -11.85
N TYR A 437 17.99 -15.04 -11.25
CA TYR A 437 17.02 -14.34 -10.42
C TYR A 437 17.42 -14.34 -8.95
N SER A 438 17.75 -13.19 -8.38
CA SER A 438 18.26 -13.14 -7.01
C SER A 438 17.16 -13.04 -5.96
N ALA A 439 17.42 -13.61 -4.77
CA ALA A 439 16.58 -13.36 -3.59
C ALA A 439 16.57 -11.87 -3.25
N VAL A 440 15.45 -11.37 -2.73
CA VAL A 440 15.23 -9.94 -2.47
C VAL A 440 14.99 -9.65 -1.00
N VAL A 441 15.25 -8.40 -0.60
CA VAL A 441 14.73 -7.87 0.66
C VAL A 441 13.35 -7.29 0.41
N ASN A 442 12.39 -7.69 1.21
CA ASN A 442 11.03 -7.19 1.15
C ASN A 442 10.79 -6.20 2.29
N LEU A 443 10.37 -4.99 1.95
CA LEU A 443 9.88 -3.99 2.87
C LEU A 443 8.39 -3.80 2.61
N THR A 444 7.54 -4.34 3.49
CA THR A 444 6.10 -4.07 3.42
C THR A 444 5.76 -2.86 4.28
N THR A 445 5.12 -1.82 3.73
CA THR A 445 4.63 -0.67 4.50
C THR A 445 3.19 -0.86 4.93
N MET A 446 2.79 -0.31 6.08
CA MET A 446 1.39 -0.28 6.50
C MET A 446 0.62 0.81 5.75
N GLU A 447 -0.66 0.56 5.46
CA GLU A 447 -1.54 1.60 4.91
C GLU A 447 -1.71 2.73 5.93
N PRO A 448 -1.44 3.99 5.57
CA PRO A 448 -1.58 5.13 6.47
C PRO A 448 -3.04 5.52 6.72
N VAL A 449 -3.95 5.11 5.82
CA VAL A 449 -5.39 5.43 5.85
C VAL A 449 -6.18 4.14 5.84
N ILE A 450 -7.00 3.97 6.88
CA ILE A 450 -7.83 2.79 7.11
C ILE A 450 -9.28 3.27 7.12
N THR A 451 -10.06 2.83 6.14
CA THR A 451 -11.45 3.25 5.97
C THR A 451 -12.42 2.10 6.22
N TYR A 452 -13.53 2.38 6.91
CA TYR A 452 -14.61 1.41 7.12
C TYR A 452 -15.91 1.91 6.51
N SER A 453 -16.51 1.12 5.63
CA SER A 453 -17.81 1.39 5.03
C SER A 453 -18.49 0.05 4.69
N PRO A 454 -19.75 0.02 4.23
CA PRO A 454 -20.38 -1.23 3.79
C PRO A 454 -19.58 -1.97 2.71
N THR A 455 -18.83 -1.25 1.86
CA THR A 455 -18.02 -1.81 0.77
C THR A 455 -16.54 -1.99 1.14
N THR A 456 -16.07 -1.39 2.25
CA THR A 456 -14.66 -1.41 2.63
C THR A 456 -14.42 -1.93 4.05
N LYS A 457 -13.42 -2.80 4.18
CA LYS A 457 -12.91 -3.28 5.47
C LYS A 457 -11.46 -2.89 5.65
N GLY A 458 -11.22 -1.61 5.91
CA GLY A 458 -9.88 -1.05 6.16
C GLY A 458 -9.07 -0.74 4.91
N LEU A 459 -9.69 -0.70 3.72
CA LEU A 459 -9.01 -0.43 2.45
C LEU A 459 -9.54 0.86 1.83
N LEU A 460 -8.69 1.89 1.74
CA LEU A 460 -9.02 3.16 1.07
C LEU A 460 -9.34 2.95 -0.42
N PHE A 461 -8.70 1.96 -1.04
CA PHE A 461 -8.87 1.61 -2.45
C PHE A 461 -10.34 1.43 -2.87
N TYR A 462 -11.21 0.91 -2.00
CA TYR A 462 -12.64 0.65 -2.30
C TYR A 462 -13.60 1.71 -1.73
N PHE A 463 -13.08 2.78 -1.15
CA PHE A 463 -13.88 3.70 -0.34
C PHE A 463 -14.54 4.76 -1.21
N ALA A 464 -15.78 4.53 -1.63
CA ALA A 464 -16.51 5.47 -2.49
C ALA A 464 -17.40 6.48 -1.74
N CYS A 465 -17.79 6.20 -0.50
CA CYS A 465 -18.60 7.15 0.27
C CYS A 465 -17.73 8.31 0.78
N CYS A 466 -18.29 9.52 0.88
CA CYS A 466 -17.65 10.64 1.58
C CYS A 466 -16.29 11.06 0.99
N LEU A 467 -16.04 10.77 -0.30
CA LEU A 467 -14.76 11.02 -0.98
C LEU A 467 -14.34 12.49 -0.96
N GLN A 468 -15.30 13.41 -1.13
CA GLN A 468 -15.04 14.85 -1.11
C GLN A 468 -14.50 15.30 0.26
N THR A 469 -15.16 14.88 1.35
CA THR A 469 -14.74 15.21 2.71
C THR A 469 -13.36 14.63 3.01
N LEU A 470 -13.11 13.36 2.63
CA LEU A 470 -11.81 12.73 2.83
C LEU A 470 -10.71 13.40 1.99
N SER A 471 -11.02 13.81 0.76
CA SER A 471 -10.10 14.56 -0.09
C SER A 471 -9.70 15.89 0.55
N GLY A 472 -10.66 16.67 1.07
CA GLY A 472 -10.36 17.92 1.77
C GLY A 472 -9.45 17.70 2.99
N LEU A 473 -9.67 16.61 3.75
CA LEU A 473 -8.80 16.25 4.87
C LEU A 473 -7.36 15.91 4.42
N ILE A 474 -7.20 15.17 3.33
CA ILE A 474 -5.88 14.72 2.83
C ILE A 474 -5.14 15.86 2.14
N ALA A 475 -5.77 16.57 1.20
CA ALA A 475 -5.15 17.65 0.43
C ALA A 475 -4.98 18.95 1.23
N GLU A 476 -6.07 19.48 1.77
CA GLU A 476 -6.09 20.84 2.34
C GLU A 476 -5.55 20.84 3.76
N LYS A 477 -6.04 19.92 4.60
CA LYS A 477 -5.62 19.83 6.02
C LYS A 477 -4.31 19.05 6.19
N LYS A 478 -3.81 18.39 5.14
CA LYS A 478 -2.58 17.58 5.15
C LYS A 478 -2.55 16.57 6.29
N ILE A 479 -3.70 15.99 6.61
CA ILE A 479 -3.90 15.17 7.81
C ILE A 479 -2.93 13.98 7.88
N ILE A 480 -2.60 13.37 6.74
CA ILE A 480 -1.69 12.22 6.65
C ILE A 480 -0.26 12.60 6.99
N GLN A 481 0.19 13.78 6.57
CA GLN A 481 1.52 14.28 6.91
C GLN A 481 1.63 14.55 8.40
N GLN A 482 0.55 15.06 9.03
CA GLN A 482 0.50 15.26 10.48
C GLN A 482 0.44 13.93 11.25
N ALA A 483 -0.32 12.94 10.77
CA ALA A 483 -0.31 11.59 11.33
C ALA A 483 1.12 11.00 11.27
N ALA A 484 1.78 11.06 10.12
CA ALA A 484 3.16 10.60 9.97
C ALA A 484 4.14 11.30 10.93
N ARG A 485 3.94 12.59 11.22
CA ARG A 485 4.71 13.30 12.25
C ARG A 485 4.39 12.82 13.66
N ASN A 486 3.12 12.59 13.99
CA ASN A 486 2.71 12.06 15.29
C ASN A 486 3.38 10.72 15.62
N LEU A 487 3.59 9.86 14.62
CA LEU A 487 4.36 8.63 14.80
C LEU A 487 5.78 8.86 15.31
N SER A 488 6.44 9.97 14.94
CA SER A 488 7.78 10.28 15.45
C SER A 488 7.80 10.51 16.96
N PHE A 489 6.79 11.19 17.50
CA PHE A 489 6.63 11.39 18.95
C PHE A 489 6.28 10.09 19.64
N PHE A 490 5.28 9.36 19.12
CA PHE A 490 4.84 8.08 19.68
C PHE A 490 5.97 7.05 19.75
N ALA A 491 6.77 6.93 18.69
CA ALA A 491 7.88 5.98 18.65
C ALA A 491 9.04 6.37 19.59
N GLN A 492 9.15 7.65 19.96
CA GLN A 492 10.21 8.15 20.84
C GLN A 492 9.80 8.21 22.30
N GLU A 493 8.52 8.41 22.63
CA GLU A 493 7.99 8.46 24.00
C GLU A 493 8.30 7.18 24.82
N SER A 494 8.41 6.02 24.15
CA SER A 494 8.86 4.77 24.79
C SER A 494 10.33 4.79 25.28
N SER A 495 11.12 5.76 24.80
CA SER A 495 12.57 5.89 25.05
C SER A 495 12.88 6.93 26.13
N THR A 496 12.07 7.99 26.23
CA THR A 496 12.40 9.23 26.95
C THR A 496 11.72 9.41 28.31
N ARG A 497 11.15 8.34 28.90
CA ARG A 497 10.64 8.39 30.29
C ARG A 497 11.69 8.72 31.37
N LYS A 498 12.93 9.08 31.00
CA LYS A 498 14.02 9.46 31.92
C LYS A 498 14.62 10.86 31.77
N GLU A 499 14.37 11.64 30.72
CA GLU A 499 14.97 12.99 30.64
C GLU A 499 13.97 14.03 30.14
N LYS A 500 13.55 14.90 31.07
CA LYS A 500 12.89 16.16 30.76
C LYS A 500 13.94 17.11 30.18
N THR A 501 13.89 17.35 28.88
CA THR A 501 14.55 18.51 28.28
C THR A 501 13.51 19.55 27.86
N THR A 502 13.72 20.75 28.38
CA THR A 502 13.05 22.00 28.04
C THR A 502 13.60 22.53 26.72
N ALA A 503 12.84 22.36 25.64
CA ALA A 503 12.97 23.15 24.41
C ALA A 503 11.63 23.07 23.65
N ASP A 504 11.20 24.20 23.08
CA ASP A 504 10.00 24.35 22.24
C ASP A 504 10.10 23.56 20.93
N VAL A 505 10.13 22.23 21.03
CA VAL A 505 9.84 21.35 19.89
C VAL A 505 8.32 21.24 19.83
N PRO A 506 7.66 21.61 18.72
CA PRO A 506 6.21 21.47 18.62
C PRO A 506 5.85 20.01 18.85
N GLY A 507 5.09 19.74 19.90
CA GLY A 507 4.70 18.38 20.31
C GLY A 507 3.74 17.70 19.33
N ALA A 508 3.31 16.49 19.67
CA ALA A 508 2.30 15.77 18.90
C ALA A 508 1.05 16.63 18.68
N VAL A 509 0.56 16.66 17.44
CA VAL A 509 -0.60 17.46 17.05
C VAL A 509 -1.86 16.69 17.44
N ASP A 510 -2.71 17.33 18.25
CA ASP A 510 -4.02 16.78 18.56
C ASP A 510 -5.01 17.02 17.42
N LEU A 511 -5.80 15.99 17.10
CA LEU A 511 -6.71 16.01 15.97
C LEU A 511 -7.82 17.07 16.15
N GLN A 512 -8.26 17.35 17.38
CA GLN A 512 -9.26 18.37 17.68
C GLN A 512 -8.73 19.78 17.41
N THR A 513 -7.44 20.02 17.65
CA THR A 513 -6.80 21.31 17.37
C THR A 513 -6.64 21.53 15.87
N LEU A 514 -6.34 20.47 15.11
CA LEU A 514 -6.23 20.52 13.65
C LEU A 514 -7.59 20.73 12.98
N LEU A 515 -8.64 20.15 13.56
CA LEU A 515 -10.02 20.17 13.05
C LEU A 515 -10.93 20.85 14.08
N SER A 516 -10.80 22.17 14.21
CA SER A 516 -11.55 22.97 15.18
C SER A 516 -13.08 22.81 15.09
N GLU A 517 -13.56 22.48 13.89
CA GLU A 517 -14.95 22.24 13.51
C GLU A 517 -15.44 20.83 13.84
N ALA A 518 -14.54 19.91 14.22
CA ALA A 518 -14.90 18.54 14.58
C ALA A 518 -15.61 18.48 15.94
N LYS A 519 -16.58 17.58 16.08
CA LYS A 519 -17.35 17.38 17.32
C LYS A 519 -17.01 16.04 17.96
N SER A 520 -16.75 16.03 19.26
CA SER A 520 -16.56 14.78 20.02
C SER A 520 -17.88 14.05 20.18
N ILE A 521 -17.90 12.78 19.77
CA ILE A 521 -19.03 11.87 19.96
C ILE A 521 -18.63 10.86 21.02
N VAL A 522 -19.19 11.01 22.22
CA VAL A 522 -19.00 10.09 23.34
C VAL A 522 -19.99 8.94 23.16
N LYS A 523 -19.49 7.70 23.17
CA LYS A 523 -20.37 6.52 23.24
C LYS A 523 -21.17 6.61 24.54
N HIS A 524 -22.50 6.57 24.45
CA HIS A 524 -23.37 6.33 25.60
C HIS A 524 -23.42 4.84 25.92
#